data_AF-A0A5S9MJN8-F1
#
_entry.id   AF-A0A5S9MJN8-F1
#
_cell.length_a   1.000
_cell.length_b   1.000
_cell.length_c   1.000
_cell.angle_alpha   90.00
_cell.angle_beta   90.00
_cell.angle_gamma   90.00
#
_symmetry.space_group_name_H-M   'P 1'
#
loop_
_entity.id
_entity.type
_entity.pdbx_description
1 polymer ?
#
loop_
_entity_poly.entity_id
_entity_poly.type
_entity_poly.pdbx_seq_one_letter_code
_entity_poly.pdbx_strand_id
1 'polypeptide(L)'
;MWQCLASLQKGSAKSDETEKVSEAVRIAKEKAPELVLDGEFQFDAAFVPSVAAKKAPDSVIKGDASVFVFPSLEAGNIGYKIAQRLGNFEAVGPILQGLNQPVNDLSRGCNAEDVYNLALITAAQAL
;
A
#
# COMPACT_ATOMS: atom_id res chain seq x y z
N MET A 1 3.78 9.15 2.25
CA MET A 1 4.99 8.33 2.39
C MET A 1 4.65 6.89 1.98
N TRP A 2 5.34 6.32 1.00
CA TRP A 2 4.99 5.01 0.41
C TRP A 2 5.87 3.88 0.95
N GLN A 3 5.30 2.70 1.12
CA GLN A 3 5.98 1.56 1.71
C GLN A 3 5.62 0.25 0.99
N CYS A 4 6.62 -0.47 0.49
CA CYS A 4 6.46 -1.83 -0.04
C CYS A 4 6.54 -2.88 1.07
N LEU A 5 5.46 -3.63 1.27
CA LEU A 5 5.36 -4.64 2.31
C LEU A 5 5.89 -6.01 1.83
N ALA A 6 6.52 -6.74 2.74
CA ALA A 6 6.92 -8.14 2.59
C ALA A 6 6.68 -8.92 3.89
N SER A 7 6.66 -10.25 3.80
CA SER A 7 6.57 -11.14 4.96
C SER A 7 7.81 -11.07 5.86
N LEU A 8 8.95 -10.69 5.29
CA LEU A 8 10.25 -10.59 5.94
C LEU A 8 10.79 -9.15 5.82
N GLN A 9 11.59 -8.74 6.81
CA GLN A 9 12.20 -7.41 6.88
C GLN A 9 13.52 -7.38 6.11
N LYS A 10 13.91 -6.21 5.59
CA LYS A 10 15.24 -5.91 5.00
C LYS A 10 16.34 -6.89 5.43
N GLY A 11 16.69 -7.82 4.54
CA GLY A 11 17.82 -8.75 4.71
C GLY A 11 17.67 -9.84 5.77
N SER A 12 16.49 -10.06 6.34
CA SER A 12 16.26 -11.04 7.43
C SER A 12 16.18 -12.49 6.93
N ALA A 13 15.72 -12.72 5.70
CA ALA A 13 15.82 -13.99 4.99
C ALA A 13 15.67 -13.75 3.47
N LYS A 14 16.44 -14.47 2.66
CA LYS A 14 16.36 -14.40 1.19
C LYS A 14 15.45 -15.50 0.68
N SER A 15 14.32 -15.10 0.11
CA SER A 15 13.46 -15.93 -0.73
C SER A 15 13.07 -15.18 -2.00
N ASP A 16 12.59 -15.89 -3.01
CA ASP A 16 12.10 -15.31 -4.26
C ASP A 16 11.04 -14.22 -4.02
N GLU A 17 10.19 -14.39 -2.99
CA GLU A 17 9.18 -13.40 -2.61
C GLU A 17 9.79 -12.11 -2.05
N THR A 18 10.85 -12.22 -1.25
CA THR A 18 11.56 -11.04 -0.72
C THR A 18 12.33 -10.32 -1.82
N GLU A 19 13.01 -11.07 -2.69
CA GLU A 19 13.78 -10.50 -3.80
C GLU A 19 12.87 -9.76 -4.78
N LYS A 20 11.67 -10.30 -5.06
CA LYS A 20 10.64 -9.60 -5.84
C LYS A 20 10.32 -8.21 -5.26
N VAL A 21 10.15 -8.09 -3.94
CA VAL A 21 9.83 -6.81 -3.30
C VAL A 21 11.03 -5.87 -3.29
N SER A 22 12.23 -6.38 -2.98
CA SER A 22 13.46 -5.58 -3.03
C SER A 22 13.74 -5.04 -4.43
N GLU A 23 13.51 -5.84 -5.47
CA GLU A 23 13.65 -5.42 -6.87
C GLU A 23 12.59 -4.39 -7.26
N ALA A 24 11.33 -4.57 -6.83
CA ALA A 24 10.29 -3.56 -7.05
C ALA A 24 10.65 -2.20 -6.42
N VAL A 25 11.27 -2.20 -5.24
CA VAL A 25 11.76 -0.98 -4.56
C VAL A 25 12.87 -0.32 -5.37
N ARG A 26 13.82 -1.10 -5.88
CA ARG A 26 14.90 -0.60 -6.75
C ARG A 26 14.33 0.09 -7.98
N ILE A 27 13.44 -0.60 -8.71
CA ILE A 27 12.80 -0.06 -9.92
C ILE A 27 12.00 1.21 -9.61
N ALA A 28 11.25 1.23 -8.50
CA ALA A 28 10.45 2.39 -8.12
C ALA A 28 11.33 3.61 -7.82
N LYS A 29 12.43 3.44 -7.06
CA LYS A 29 13.39 4.51 -6.77
C LYS A 29 14.11 5.01 -8.01
N GLU A 30 14.39 4.14 -8.98
CA GLU A 30 14.99 4.54 -10.25
C GLU A 30 14.03 5.36 -11.13
N LYS A 31 12.74 4.99 -11.15
CA LYS A 31 11.73 5.65 -11.97
C LYS A 31 11.20 6.96 -11.35
N ALA A 32 11.17 7.06 -10.03
CA ALA A 32 10.70 8.23 -9.30
C ALA A 32 11.61 8.52 -8.08
N PRO A 33 12.82 9.04 -8.28
CA PRO A 33 13.80 9.27 -7.21
C PRO A 33 13.33 10.23 -6.11
N GLU A 34 12.40 11.12 -6.43
CA GLU A 34 11.78 12.08 -5.51
C GLU A 34 10.71 11.45 -4.61
N LEU A 35 10.20 10.26 -4.96
CA LEU A 35 9.18 9.58 -4.18
C LEU A 35 9.77 9.06 -2.88
N VAL A 36 9.23 9.52 -1.74
CA VAL A 36 9.60 8.99 -0.43
C VAL A 36 9.05 7.57 -0.28
N LEU A 37 9.91 6.60 -0.60
CA LEU A 37 9.62 5.18 -0.60
C LEU A 37 10.80 4.35 -0.09
N ASP A 38 10.52 3.31 0.68
CA ASP A 38 11.51 2.28 1.01
C ASP A 38 10.87 0.88 1.07
N GLY A 39 11.70 -0.14 1.22
CA GLY A 39 11.30 -1.54 1.17
C GLY A 39 12.51 -2.45 1.22
N GLU A 40 12.39 -3.71 1.65
CA GLU A 40 11.19 -4.43 2.08
C GLU A 40 10.90 -4.32 3.60
N PHE A 41 9.63 -4.16 3.98
CA PHE A 41 9.22 -4.02 5.39
C PHE A 41 8.09 -4.97 5.80
N GLN A 42 8.16 -5.42 7.05
CA GLN A 42 6.99 -5.94 7.74
C GLN A 42 6.05 -4.80 8.18
N PHE A 43 4.76 -5.10 8.36
CA PHE A 43 3.75 -4.07 8.68
C PHE A 43 4.05 -3.32 9.98
N ASP A 44 4.57 -4.00 11.00
CA ASP A 44 4.93 -3.41 12.29
C ASP A 44 6.03 -2.34 12.14
N ALA A 45 7.07 -2.61 11.36
CA ALA A 45 8.13 -1.65 11.05
C ALA A 45 7.64 -0.51 10.14
N ALA A 46 6.62 -0.73 9.33
CA ALA A 46 6.01 0.30 8.49
C ALA A 46 5.08 1.25 9.27
N PHE A 47 4.43 0.78 10.35
CA PHE A 47 3.34 1.47 11.04
C PHE A 47 3.66 1.91 12.48
N VAL A 48 4.66 1.29 13.13
CA VAL A 48 5.00 1.57 14.53
C VAL A 48 6.42 2.14 14.63
N PRO A 49 6.58 3.44 14.98
CA PRO A 49 7.90 4.09 15.00
C PRO A 49 8.95 3.42 15.88
N SER A 50 8.53 2.89 17.03
CA SER A 50 9.43 2.18 17.95
C SER A 50 9.98 0.87 17.37
N VAL A 51 9.24 0.22 16.47
CA VAL A 51 9.68 -0.98 15.75
C VAL A 51 10.57 -0.58 14.57
N ALA A 52 10.19 0.48 13.83
CA ALA A 52 11.00 1.02 12.73
C ALA A 52 12.41 1.42 13.19
N ALA A 53 12.51 2.12 14.32
CA ALA A 53 13.78 2.52 14.91
C ALA A 53 14.69 1.33 15.26
N LYS A 54 14.11 0.16 15.55
CA LYS A 54 14.86 -1.08 15.87
C LYS A 54 15.20 -1.89 14.62
N LYS A 55 14.25 -2.04 13.70
CA LYS A 55 14.35 -2.95 12.54
C LYS A 55 14.94 -2.30 11.30
N ALA A 56 14.83 -0.98 11.15
CA ALA A 56 15.30 -0.24 9.99
C ALA A 56 15.68 1.23 10.34
N PRO A 57 16.64 1.43 11.27
CA PRO A 57 16.98 2.76 11.79
C PRO A 57 17.39 3.76 10.69
N ASP A 58 18.03 3.29 9.62
CA ASP A 58 18.55 4.13 8.54
C ASP A 58 17.55 4.38 7.41
N SER A 59 16.34 3.81 7.49
CA SER A 59 15.31 4.01 6.47
C SER A 59 14.78 5.44 6.49
N VAL A 60 14.36 5.94 5.33
CA VAL A 60 13.57 7.19 5.24
C VAL A 60 12.18 7.04 5.85
N ILE A 61 11.70 5.81 6.00
CA ILE A 61 10.42 5.45 6.61
C ILE A 61 10.66 5.19 8.09
N LYS A 62 10.06 5.97 8.97
CA LYS A 62 10.29 5.91 10.42
C LYS A 62 9.11 5.30 11.17
N GLY A 63 8.41 4.36 10.53
CA GLY A 63 7.18 3.76 11.05
C GLY A 63 5.97 4.68 10.90
N ASP A 64 6.00 5.55 9.92
CA ASP A 64 5.03 6.59 9.60
C ASP A 64 4.55 6.47 8.13
N ALA A 65 4.56 5.25 7.59
CA ALA A 65 4.06 4.99 6.25
C ALA A 65 2.56 5.31 6.18
N SER A 66 2.16 5.98 5.09
CA SER A 66 0.77 6.35 4.82
C SER A 66 0.21 5.62 3.60
N VAL A 67 1.06 4.99 2.80
CA VAL A 67 0.67 4.17 1.65
C VAL A 67 1.38 2.83 1.72
N PHE A 68 0.60 1.74 1.66
CA PHE A 68 1.08 0.37 1.81
C PHE A 68 0.88 -0.40 0.51
N VAL A 69 1.98 -0.77 -0.14
CA VAL A 69 2.00 -1.57 -1.36
C VAL A 69 2.15 -3.04 -0.96
N PHE A 70 1.10 -3.82 -1.18
CA PHE A 70 1.08 -5.24 -0.85
C PHE A 70 1.83 -6.09 -1.90
N PRO A 71 2.48 -7.19 -1.49
CA PRO A 71 3.29 -8.01 -2.40
C PRO A 71 2.46 -8.93 -3.31
N SER A 72 1.15 -9.07 -3.05
CA SER A 72 0.22 -9.88 -3.85
C SER A 72 -1.23 -9.42 -3.64
N LEU A 73 -2.12 -9.85 -4.54
CA LEU A 73 -3.56 -9.62 -4.42
C LEU A 73 -4.14 -10.28 -3.17
N GLU A 74 -3.69 -11.48 -2.82
CA GLU A 74 -4.14 -12.20 -1.62
C GLU A 74 -3.85 -11.38 -0.35
N ALA A 75 -2.60 -10.90 -0.21
CA ALA A 75 -2.19 -10.08 0.91
C ALA A 75 -2.97 -8.76 0.98
N GLY A 76 -3.16 -8.09 -0.16
CA GLY A 76 -3.93 -6.84 -0.23
C GLY A 76 -5.40 -7.04 0.10
N ASN A 77 -6.05 -8.05 -0.51
CA ASN A 77 -7.48 -8.31 -0.35
C ASN A 77 -7.85 -8.72 1.08
N ILE A 78 -7.03 -9.58 1.69
CA ILE A 78 -7.17 -9.98 3.09
C ILE A 78 -6.85 -8.79 4.01
N GLY A 79 -5.73 -8.10 3.74
CA GLY A 79 -5.23 -6.99 4.56
C GLY A 79 -6.24 -5.86 4.74
N TYR A 80 -6.79 -5.32 3.64
CA TYR A 80 -7.74 -4.21 3.76
C TYR A 80 -9.05 -4.63 4.43
N LYS A 81 -9.53 -5.87 4.21
CA LYS A 81 -10.74 -6.38 4.87
C LYS A 81 -10.52 -6.60 6.36
N ILE A 82 -9.34 -7.07 6.77
CA ILE A 82 -8.98 -7.15 8.19
C ILE A 82 -8.97 -5.75 8.81
N ALA A 83 -8.33 -4.77 8.17
CA ALA A 83 -8.30 -3.39 8.65
C ALA A 83 -9.72 -2.81 8.79
N GLN A 84 -10.59 -3.06 7.81
CA GLN A 84 -11.99 -2.62 7.85
C GLN A 84 -12.77 -3.30 8.99
N ARG A 85 -12.73 -4.63 9.07
CA ARG A 85 -13.63 -5.43 9.92
C ARG A 85 -13.17 -5.52 11.37
N LEU A 86 -11.87 -5.53 11.63
CA LEU A 86 -11.30 -5.60 12.98
C LEU A 86 -10.80 -4.26 13.47
N GLY A 87 -10.30 -3.41 12.57
CA GLY A 87 -9.77 -2.08 12.91
C GLY A 87 -10.82 -0.97 12.91
N ASN A 88 -12.07 -1.27 12.53
CA ASN A 88 -13.15 -0.29 12.36
C ASN A 88 -12.79 0.87 11.42
N PHE A 89 -11.94 0.61 10.43
CA PHE A 89 -11.67 1.58 9.37
C PHE A 89 -12.78 1.58 8.34
N GLU A 90 -13.11 2.76 7.81
CA GLU A 90 -13.90 2.88 6.59
C GLU A 90 -13.03 2.51 5.38
N ALA A 91 -13.57 1.74 4.44
CA ALA A 91 -12.88 1.30 3.25
C ALA A 91 -13.65 1.76 2.01
N VAL A 92 -13.01 2.61 1.20
CA VAL A 92 -13.57 3.14 -0.06
C VAL A 92 -12.85 2.50 -1.25
N GLY A 93 -13.61 1.98 -2.22
CA GLY A 93 -13.07 1.43 -3.47
C GLY A 93 -13.77 0.17 -3.98
N PRO A 94 -13.20 -0.51 -4.99
CA PRO A 94 -11.87 -0.26 -5.57
C PRO A 94 -11.77 1.03 -6.39
N ILE A 95 -10.63 1.70 -6.31
CA ILE A 95 -10.29 2.87 -7.14
C ILE A 95 -9.22 2.44 -8.15
N LEU A 96 -9.51 2.53 -9.45
CA LEU A 96 -8.57 2.21 -10.52
C LEU A 96 -7.65 3.41 -10.79
N GLN A 97 -6.42 3.13 -11.22
CA GLN A 97 -5.41 4.14 -11.50
C GLN A 97 -4.57 3.76 -12.73
N GLY A 98 -4.03 4.76 -13.42
CA GLY A 98 -3.14 4.56 -14.59
C GLY A 98 -3.85 4.42 -15.94
N LEU A 99 -5.16 4.66 -16.01
CA LEU A 99 -5.93 4.66 -17.26
C LEU A 99 -5.87 6.03 -17.95
N ASN A 100 -6.04 6.06 -19.28
CA ASN A 100 -6.11 7.31 -20.06
C ASN A 100 -7.35 8.16 -19.74
N GLN A 101 -8.41 7.52 -19.22
CA GLN A 101 -9.65 8.16 -18.79
C GLN A 101 -10.13 7.45 -17.51
N PRO A 102 -10.74 8.17 -16.54
CA PRO A 102 -11.20 7.58 -15.30
C PRO A 102 -12.33 6.59 -15.51
N VAL A 103 -12.13 5.38 -14.99
CA VAL A 103 -13.13 4.33 -14.90
C VAL A 103 -12.95 3.71 -13.52
N ASN A 104 -14.02 3.49 -12.78
CA ASN A 104 -13.99 2.79 -11.50
C ASN A 104 -15.05 1.71 -11.46
N ASP A 105 -14.79 0.67 -10.67
CA ASP A 105 -15.68 -0.48 -10.52
C ASP A 105 -16.35 -0.46 -9.14
N LEU A 106 -17.65 -0.76 -9.11
CA LEU A 106 -18.40 -0.87 -7.87
C LEU A 106 -18.58 -2.34 -7.51
N SER A 107 -18.39 -2.66 -6.24
CA SER A 107 -18.78 -3.98 -5.72
C SER A 107 -20.29 -4.19 -5.90
N ARG A 108 -20.69 -5.43 -6.21
CA ARG A 108 -22.11 -5.82 -6.27
C ARG A 108 -22.87 -5.60 -4.95
N GLY A 109 -22.15 -5.52 -3.84
CA GLY A 109 -22.71 -5.24 -2.51
C GLY A 109 -22.57 -3.79 -2.05
N CYS A 110 -22.30 -2.85 -2.96
CA CYS A 110 -22.19 -1.42 -2.62
C CYS A 110 -23.54 -0.83 -2.19
N ASN A 111 -23.48 0.25 -1.41
CA ASN A 111 -24.63 1.04 -1.01
C ASN A 111 -24.68 2.39 -1.79
N ALA A 112 -25.73 3.18 -1.57
CA ALA A 112 -25.91 4.46 -2.27
C ALA A 112 -24.79 5.49 -1.97
N GLU A 113 -24.23 5.46 -0.77
CA GLU A 113 -23.13 6.32 -0.35
C GLU A 113 -21.81 5.92 -1.03
N ASP A 114 -21.54 4.62 -1.18
CA ASP A 114 -20.39 4.10 -1.93
C ASP A 114 -20.42 4.58 -3.39
N VAL A 115 -21.59 4.52 -4.03
CA VAL A 115 -21.79 4.99 -5.41
C VAL A 115 -21.52 6.49 -5.50
N TYR A 116 -22.06 7.28 -4.57
CA TYR A 116 -21.86 8.73 -4.54
C TYR A 116 -20.39 9.09 -4.35
N ASN A 117 -19.72 8.48 -3.37
CA ASN A 117 -18.31 8.72 -3.08
C ASN A 117 -17.41 8.31 -4.25
N LEU A 118 -17.67 7.16 -4.88
CA LEU A 118 -16.88 6.72 -6.02
C LEU A 118 -17.10 7.60 -7.26
N ALA A 119 -18.31 8.15 -7.46
CA ALA A 119 -18.56 9.12 -8.51
C ALA A 119 -17.76 10.42 -8.28
N LEU A 120 -17.70 10.91 -7.03
CA LEU A 120 -16.86 12.07 -6.67
C LEU A 120 -15.37 11.81 -6.95
N ILE A 121 -14.88 10.62 -6.57
CA ILE A 121 -13.49 10.22 -6.85
C ILE A 121 -13.23 10.13 -8.35
N THR A 122 -14.14 9.50 -9.11
CA THR A 122 -14.00 9.36 -10.57
C THR A 122 -13.96 10.72 -11.25
N ALA A 123 -14.81 11.66 -10.81
CA ALA A 123 -14.79 13.04 -11.29
C ALA A 123 -13.46 13.72 -10.95
N ALA A 124 -12.98 13.57 -9.71
CA ALA A 124 -11.70 14.14 -9.29
C ALA A 124 -10.50 13.61 -10.08
N GLN A 125 -10.54 12.35 -10.52
CA GLN A 125 -9.51 11.76 -11.38
C GLN A 125 -9.52 12.32 -12.83
N ALA A 126 -10.60 12.98 -13.25
CA ALA A 126 -10.75 13.56 -14.59
C ALA A 126 -10.32 15.04 -14.68
N LEU A 127 -10.26 15.72 -13.52
CA LEU A 127 -9.90 17.14 -13.41
C LEU A 127 -8.39 17.33 -13.55
#